data_AF-A0A951BXG9-F1
#
_entry.id   AF-A0A951BXG9-F1
#
_cell.length_a   1.000
_cell.length_b   1.000
_cell.length_c   1.000
_cell.angle_alpha   90.00
_cell.angle_beta   90.00
_cell.angle_gamma   90.00
#
_symmetry.space_group_name_H-M   'P 1'
#
loop_
_entity.id
_entity.type
_entity.pdbx_description
1 polymer ?
#
loop_
_entity_poly.entity_id
_entity_poly.type
_entity_poly.pdbx_seq_one_letter_code
_entity_poly.pdbx_strand_id
1 'polypeptide(L)'
;APGHFGTAAAYYSDYRYQRRPTENIAFGRTFRLKERMNLNVRAEFTNMFNRAGIPNPTNGQGPGQSFASSQLKNPLTGQNSAGFGWVNTNPATPTLFPRQGQLVARFQF
;
A
#
# COMPACT_ATOMS: atom_id res chain seq x y z
N ALA A 1 -4.76 49.43 6.20
CA ALA A 1 -5.18 48.67 7.40
C ALA A 1 -4.37 47.38 7.47
N PRO A 2 -3.97 46.89 8.65
CA PRO A 2 -3.33 45.57 8.76
C PRO A 2 -4.33 44.49 8.33
N GLY A 3 -3.88 43.50 7.57
CA GLY A 3 -4.73 42.37 7.15
C GLY A 3 -5.05 41.45 8.33
N HIS A 4 -6.30 41.01 8.44
CA HIS A 4 -6.72 40.00 9.42
C HIS A 4 -6.62 38.60 8.82
N PHE A 5 -6.05 37.65 9.56
CA PHE A 5 -6.08 36.23 9.19
C PHE A 5 -7.52 35.69 9.36
N GLY A 6 -7.98 34.87 8.41
CA GLY A 6 -9.30 34.25 8.46
C GLY A 6 -9.40 33.16 9.53
N THR A 7 -10.63 32.78 9.91
CA THR A 7 -10.94 31.79 10.97
C THR A 7 -10.74 30.32 10.54
N ALA A 8 -10.17 30.07 9.36
CA ALA A 8 -9.90 28.72 8.90
C ALA A 8 -8.81 28.05 9.73
N ALA A 9 -8.83 26.72 9.80
CA ALA A 9 -7.79 25.96 10.48
C ALA A 9 -6.42 26.27 9.84
N ALA A 10 -5.41 26.53 10.68
CA ALA A 10 -4.04 26.82 10.24
C ALA A 10 -3.41 25.65 9.46
N TYR A 11 -3.91 24.43 9.68
CA TYR A 11 -3.50 23.22 8.98
C TYR A 11 -4.72 22.37 8.65
N TYR A 12 -4.76 21.86 7.41
CA TYR A 12 -5.73 20.89 6.95
C TYR A 12 -5.23 19.47 7.24
N SER A 13 -6.13 18.52 7.47
CA SER A 13 -5.77 17.11 7.73
C SER A 13 -6.49 16.13 6.80
N ASP A 14 -7.26 16.62 5.85
CA ASP A 14 -8.10 15.89 4.91
C ASP A 14 -7.36 15.49 3.62
N TYR A 15 -6.05 15.23 3.73
CA TYR A 15 -5.23 14.80 2.62
C TYR A 15 -5.66 13.42 2.10
N ARG A 16 -5.68 13.27 0.78
CA ARG A 16 -6.04 12.01 0.12
C ARG A 16 -4.80 11.32 -0.40
N TYR A 17 -4.77 10.00 -0.25
CA TYR A 17 -3.70 9.16 -0.78
C TYR A 17 -4.04 8.60 -2.16
N GLN A 18 -2.98 8.21 -2.87
CA GLN A 18 -3.12 7.50 -4.13
C GLN A 18 -3.93 6.21 -3.92
N ARG A 19 -4.93 6.00 -4.79
CA ARG A 19 -5.66 4.73 -4.88
C ARG A 19 -4.70 3.65 -5.36
N ARG A 20 -4.66 2.53 -4.64
CA ARG A 20 -3.82 1.37 -4.99
C ARG A 20 -4.72 0.15 -5.18
N PRO A 21 -5.13 -0.16 -6.42
CA PRO A 21 -5.87 -1.38 -6.71
C PRO A 21 -5.01 -2.60 -6.39
N THR A 22 -5.62 -3.61 -5.78
CA THR A 22 -5.04 -4.93 -5.60
C THR A 22 -5.69 -5.91 -6.56
N GLU A 23 -4.91 -6.55 -7.43
CA GLU A 23 -5.42 -7.52 -8.39
C GLU A 23 -5.34 -8.94 -7.82
N ASN A 24 -6.51 -9.53 -7.58
CA ASN A 24 -6.64 -10.89 -7.07
C ASN A 24 -7.32 -11.79 -8.11
N ILE A 25 -6.78 -13.00 -8.29
CA ILE A 25 -7.41 -14.01 -9.14
C ILE A 25 -7.57 -15.31 -8.34
N ALA A 26 -8.65 -16.01 -8.60
CA ALA A 26 -8.83 -17.38 -8.14
C ALA A 26 -9.31 -18.23 -9.32
N PHE A 27 -8.73 -19.41 -9.48
CA PHE A 27 -9.24 -20.43 -10.38
C PHE A 27 -9.36 -21.74 -9.63
N GLY A 28 -10.40 -22.50 -9.95
CA GLY A 28 -10.64 -23.77 -9.30
C GLY A 28 -11.34 -24.75 -10.21
N ARG A 29 -11.17 -26.03 -9.89
CA ARG A 29 -11.84 -27.14 -10.56
C ARG A 29 -12.28 -28.18 -9.54
N THR A 30 -13.49 -28.67 -9.74
CA THR A 30 -14.02 -29.85 -9.05
C THR A 30 -13.80 -31.07 -9.93
N PHE A 31 -13.11 -32.06 -9.39
CA PHE A 31 -12.96 -33.38 -9.97
C PHE A 31 -13.94 -34.33 -9.29
N ARG A 32 -14.87 -34.89 -10.07
CA ARG A 32 -15.77 -35.94 -9.60
C ARG A 32 -15.00 -37.26 -9.61
N LEU A 33 -14.77 -37.82 -8.43
CA LEU A 33 -14.15 -39.13 -8.27
C LEU A 33 -15.25 -40.19 -8.24
N LYS A 34 -14.85 -41.47 -8.33
CA LYS A 34 -15.78 -42.58 -8.11
C LYS A 34 -16.22 -42.60 -6.64
N GLU A 35 -17.23 -43.39 -6.31
CA GLU A 35 -17.66 -43.62 -4.92
C GLU A 35 -18.24 -42.37 -4.21
N ARG A 36 -18.93 -41.50 -4.97
CA ARG A 36 -19.56 -40.25 -4.48
C ARG A 36 -18.57 -39.21 -3.94
N MET A 37 -17.27 -39.43 -4.10
CA MET A 37 -16.24 -38.50 -3.68
C MET A 37 -16.03 -37.35 -4.67
N ASN A 38 -15.75 -36.15 -4.17
CA ASN A 38 -15.35 -34.99 -4.95
C ASN A 38 -14.03 -34.41 -4.45
N LEU A 39 -13.12 -34.08 -5.36
CA LEU A 39 -11.89 -33.34 -5.07
C LEU A 39 -12.03 -31.92 -5.62
N ASN A 40 -11.97 -30.93 -4.74
CA ASN A 40 -11.96 -29.52 -5.11
C ASN A 40 -10.52 -28.99 -5.02
N VAL A 41 -9.99 -28.46 -6.12
CA VAL A 41 -8.68 -27.79 -6.16
C VAL A 41 -8.91 -26.32 -6.51
N ARG A 42 -8.36 -25.41 -5.71
CA ARG A 42 -8.45 -23.96 -5.91
C ARG A 42 -7.09 -23.34 -5.72
N ALA A 43 -6.66 -22.55 -6.70
CA ALA A 43 -5.49 -21.68 -6.59
C ALA A 43 -5.95 -20.24 -6.44
N GLU A 44 -5.28 -19.51 -5.55
CA GLU A 44 -5.56 -18.12 -5.21
C GLU A 44 -4.27 -17.33 -5.32
N PHE A 45 -4.33 -16.18 -5.98
CA PHE A 45 -3.19 -15.27 -6.09
C PHE A 45 -3.64 -13.87 -5.73
N THR A 46 -2.84 -13.20 -4.91
CA THR A 46 -2.96 -11.77 -4.66
C THR A 46 -1.79 -11.05 -5.30
N ASN A 47 -2.04 -9.89 -5.89
CA ASN A 47 -1.05 -9.16 -6.67
C ASN A 47 -0.49 -10.02 -7.82
N MET A 48 -1.38 -10.63 -8.62
CA MET A 48 -0.99 -11.53 -9.73
C MET A 48 -0.05 -10.85 -10.73
N PHE A 49 -0.14 -9.52 -10.90
CA PHE A 49 0.73 -8.77 -11.80
C PHE A 49 2.04 -8.29 -11.16
N ASN A 50 2.29 -8.60 -9.88
CA ASN A 50 3.47 -8.14 -9.13
C ASN A 50 3.68 -6.62 -9.18
N ARG A 51 2.60 -5.87 -8.98
CA ARG A 51 2.61 -4.41 -8.87
C ARG A 51 3.36 -3.98 -7.61
N ALA A 52 4.36 -3.12 -7.79
CA ALA A 52 5.00 -2.40 -6.71
C ALA A 52 4.20 -1.14 -6.35
N GLY A 53 4.11 -0.83 -5.06
CA GLY A 53 3.48 0.40 -4.56
C GLY A 53 4.52 1.38 -4.03
N ILE A 54 4.32 2.67 -4.30
CA ILE A 54 5.04 3.76 -3.64
C ILE A 54 4.33 4.09 -2.33
N PRO A 55 5.04 4.36 -1.22
CA PRO A 55 4.43 4.75 0.04
C PRO A 55 3.62 6.03 0.01
N ASN A 56 2.73 6.15 0.99
CA ASN A 56 2.03 7.41 1.21
C ASN A 56 3.04 8.49 1.60
N PRO A 57 2.82 9.74 1.17
CA PRO A 57 3.58 10.87 1.67
C PRO A 57 3.52 10.93 3.19
N THR A 58 4.64 11.23 3.83
CA THR A 58 4.67 11.39 5.28
C THR A 58 4.08 12.74 5.67
N ASN A 59 3.18 12.69 6.63
CA ASN A 59 2.45 13.82 7.18
C ASN A 59 2.83 14.00 8.66
N GLY A 60 4.13 14.14 8.95
CA GLY A 60 4.60 14.60 10.27
C GLY A 60 4.48 13.63 11.45
N GLN A 61 4.00 12.39 11.25
CA GLN A 61 3.98 11.37 12.31
C GLN A 61 5.18 10.41 12.18
N GLY A 62 6.33 10.82 12.72
CA GLY A 62 7.53 10.00 12.87
C GLY A 62 8.63 10.76 13.63
N PRO A 63 9.57 10.09 14.31
CA PRO A 63 10.66 10.76 15.02
C PRO A 63 11.44 11.67 14.07
N GLY A 64 11.49 12.98 14.36
CA GLY A 64 12.20 13.98 13.55
C GLY A 64 11.44 14.56 12.35
N GLN A 65 10.14 14.29 12.19
CA GLN A 65 9.31 14.84 11.10
C GLN A 65 8.27 15.81 11.67
N SER A 66 8.23 17.04 11.14
CA SER A 66 7.26 18.08 11.54
C SER A 66 6.55 18.64 10.31
N PHE A 67 5.25 18.92 10.43
CA PHE A 67 4.43 19.61 9.42
C PHE A 67 4.99 20.99 9.05
N ALA A 68 5.81 21.58 9.93
CA ALA A 68 6.44 22.88 9.74
C ALA A 68 7.87 22.80 9.17
N SER A 69 8.41 21.60 8.94
CA SER A 69 9.78 21.44 8.43
C SER A 69 9.84 21.72 6.93
N SER A 70 10.82 22.54 6.53
CA SER A 70 11.22 22.66 5.13
C SER A 70 11.65 21.30 4.58
N GLN A 71 11.47 21.11 3.28
CA GLN A 71 11.87 19.87 2.62
C GLN A 71 13.39 19.76 2.65
N LEU A 72 13.91 18.72 3.30
CA LEU A 72 15.33 18.42 3.33
C LEU A 72 15.70 17.51 2.17
N LYS A 73 16.90 17.70 1.62
CA LYS A 73 17.47 16.87 0.56
C LYS A 73 18.83 16.33 0.97
N ASN A 74 19.10 15.09 0.64
CA ASN A 74 20.44 14.53 0.71
C ASN A 74 21.32 15.27 -0.31
N PRO A 75 22.43 15.92 0.10
CA PRO A 75 23.27 16.71 -0.79
C PRO A 75 24.04 15.86 -1.81
N LEU A 76 24.22 14.55 -1.56
CA LEU A 76 24.93 13.64 -2.45
C LEU A 76 24.00 12.98 -3.48
N THR A 77 22.80 12.57 -3.06
CA THR A 77 21.86 11.84 -3.94
C THR A 77 20.73 12.71 -4.48
N GLY A 78 20.56 13.92 -3.96
CA GLY A 78 19.47 14.85 -4.32
C GLY A 78 18.08 14.37 -3.89
N GLN A 79 17.97 13.19 -3.27
CA GLN A 79 16.72 12.64 -2.78
C GLN A 79 16.23 13.49 -1.61
N ASN A 80 14.93 13.71 -1.54
CA ASN A 80 14.32 14.25 -0.33
C ASN A 80 14.67 13.32 0.86
N SER A 81 14.69 13.85 2.08
CA SER A 81 15.00 13.08 3.29
C SER A 81 14.09 13.40 4.48
N ALA A 82 13.39 14.54 4.44
CA ALA A 82 12.42 14.96 5.45
C ALA A 82 11.53 16.08 4.92
N GLY A 83 10.53 16.46 5.73
CA GLY A 83 9.65 17.60 5.47
C GLY A 83 8.23 17.17 5.10
N PHE A 84 7.32 18.15 5.11
CA PHE A 84 5.91 17.91 4.83
C PHE A 84 5.71 17.34 3.41
N GLY A 85 4.96 16.23 3.30
CA GLY A 85 4.57 15.68 2.01
C GLY A 85 5.67 14.93 1.25
N TRP A 86 6.85 14.73 1.84
CA TRP A 86 7.88 13.91 1.20
C TRP A 86 7.51 12.42 1.25
N VAL A 87 7.96 11.65 0.25
CA VAL A 87 7.75 10.21 0.18
C VAL A 87 9.06 9.52 0.53
N ASN A 88 9.05 8.74 1.61
CA ASN A 88 10.20 7.91 1.97
C ASN A 88 10.30 6.71 1.02
N THR A 89 11.26 6.75 0.08
CA THR A 89 11.49 5.67 -0.89
C THR A 89 12.37 4.54 -0.36
N ASN A 90 12.69 4.52 0.94
CA ASN A 90 13.45 3.43 1.54
C ASN A 90 12.67 2.11 1.36
N PRO A 91 13.27 1.07 0.74
CA PRO A 91 12.59 -0.19 0.42
C PRO A 91 12.09 -1.00 1.63
N ALA A 92 12.41 -0.60 2.87
CA ALA A 92 12.06 -1.33 4.09
C ALA A 92 10.56 -1.42 4.38
N THR A 93 9.71 -0.57 3.79
CA THR A 93 8.25 -0.61 3.97
C THR A 93 7.54 -0.69 2.62
N PRO A 94 7.46 -1.88 2.00
CA PRO A 94 6.68 -2.06 0.78
C PRO A 94 5.21 -1.78 1.08
N THR A 95 4.59 -0.87 0.34
CA THR A 95 3.18 -0.49 0.57
C THR A 95 2.17 -1.34 -0.17
N LEU A 96 2.67 -2.26 -0.99
CA LEU A 96 1.93 -3.45 -1.42
C LEU A 96 2.74 -4.67 -1.01
N PHE A 97 2.04 -5.69 -0.52
CA PHE A 97 2.63 -7.00 -0.33
C PHE A 97 3.13 -7.55 -1.68
N PRO A 98 4.26 -8.28 -1.66
CA PRO A 98 4.73 -9.02 -2.83
C PRO A 98 3.64 -9.95 -3.38
N ARG A 99 3.79 -10.38 -4.64
CA ARG A 99 2.96 -11.46 -5.19
C ARG A 99 3.03 -12.67 -4.27
N GLN A 100 1.88 -13.17 -3.88
CA GLN A 100 1.75 -14.40 -3.10
C GLN A 100 0.62 -15.24 -3.68
N GLY A 101 0.73 -16.56 -3.48
CA GLY A 101 -0.29 -17.51 -3.92
C GLY A 101 -0.47 -18.65 -2.93
N GLN A 102 -1.69 -19.18 -2.89
CA GLN A 102 -2.05 -20.33 -2.08
C GLN A 102 -2.78 -21.35 -2.95
N LEU A 103 -2.46 -22.63 -2.74
CA LEU A 103 -3.17 -23.76 -3.32
C LEU A 103 -3.94 -24.47 -2.22
N VAL A 104 -5.23 -24.70 -2.44
CA VAL A 104 -6.12 -25.40 -1.51
C VAL A 104 -6.68 -26.64 -2.21
N ALA A 105 -6.60 -27.78 -1.54
CA ALA A 105 -7.24 -29.01 -1.95
C ALA A 105 -8.20 -29.48 -0.85
N ARG A 106 -9.42 -29.90 -1.24
CA ARG A 106 -10.43 -30.43 -0.32
C ARG A 106 -11.09 -31.67 -0.90
N PHE A 107 -11.08 -32.76 -0.13
CA PHE A 107 -11.92 -33.93 -0.36
C PHE A 107 -13.30 -33.72 0.28
N GLN A 108 -14.34 -34.13 -0.42
CA GLN A 108 -15.71 -34.18 0.06
C GLN A 108 -16.27 -35.58 -0.23
N PHE A 109 -16.84 -36.20 0.80
CA PHE A 109 -17.40 -37.56 0.77
C PHE A 109 -18.93 -37.50 0.75
#